data_AF-A0A838H3I5-F1
#
_entry.id   AF-A0A838H3I5-F1
#
_cell.length_a   1.000
_cell.length_b   1.000
_cell.length_c   1.000
_cell.angle_alpha   90.00
_cell.angle_beta   90.00
_cell.angle_gamma   90.00
#
_symmetry.space_group_name_H-M   'P 1'
#
loop_
_entity.id
_entity.type
_entity.pdbx_description
1 polymer ?
#
loop_
_entity_poly.entity_id
_entity_poly.type
_entity_poly.pdbx_seq_one_letter_code
_entity_poly.pdbx_strand_id
1 'polypeptide(L)' 'NHALQCGYCTPGMIMQSIDLLKENPSPAEQEVRDGLEGNLCRCTGYQNIVKAVLSAAEGASA' A
#
# COMPACT_ATOMS: atom_id res chain seq x y z
N ASN A 1 -6.64 3.55 8.73
CA ASN A 1 -6.56 3.66 7.25
C ASN A 1 -7.67 2.85 6.61
N HIS A 2 -8.83 3.44 6.28
CA HIS A 2 -9.92 2.73 5.57
C HIS A 2 -9.51 2.48 4.11
N ALA A 3 -8.60 1.51 3.92
CA ALA A 3 -7.85 1.24 2.69
C ALA A 3 -8.52 0.24 1.75
N LEU A 4 -9.74 -0.20 2.09
CA LEU A 4 -10.55 -1.09 1.26
C LEU A 4 -12.03 -0.72 1.36
N GLN A 5 -12.78 -0.94 0.28
CA GLN A 5 -14.24 -0.82 0.26
C GLN A 5 -14.85 -2.12 -0.27
N CYS A 6 -15.00 -2.28 -1.60
CA CYS A 6 -15.55 -3.52 -2.18
C CYS A 6 -14.65 -4.75 -1.96
N GLY A 7 -13.38 -4.56 -1.62
CA GLY A 7 -12.44 -5.63 -1.29
C GLY A 7 -11.78 -6.32 -2.48
N TYR A 8 -12.23 -6.08 -3.72
CA TYR A 8 -11.80 -6.87 -4.88
C TYR A 8 -10.29 -6.75 -5.17
N CYS A 9 -9.74 -5.54 -5.14
CA CYS A 9 -8.31 -5.31 -5.38
C CYS A 9 -7.43 -5.56 -4.15
N THR A 10 -8.03 -5.76 -2.97
CA THR A 10 -7.30 -5.77 -1.69
C THR A 10 -6.25 -6.88 -1.61
N PRO A 11 -6.48 -8.12 -2.08
CA PRO A 11 -5.46 -9.16 -2.03
C PRO A 11 -4.20 -8.78 -2.83
N GLY A 12 -4.35 -8.24 -4.05
CA GLY A 12 -3.22 -7.79 -4.87
C GLY A 12 -2.47 -6.63 -4.23
N MET A 13 -3.21 -5.65 -3.69
CA MET A 13 -2.62 -4.52 -2.95
C MET A 13 -1.78 -4.98 -1.76
N ILE A 14 -2.27 -5.94 -0.97
CA ILE A 14 -1.55 -6.48 0.18
C ILE A 14 -0.25 -7.16 -0.26
N MET A 15 -0.32 -8.06 -1.26
CA MET A 15 0.86 -8.79 -1.72
C MET A 15 1.93 -7.85 -2.29
N GLN A 16 1.53 -6.87 -3.10
CA GLN A 16 2.46 -5.87 -3.62
C GLN A 16 3.06 -5.01 -2.51
N SER A 17 2.27 -4.64 -1.50
CA SER A 17 2.77 -3.85 -0.36
C SER A 17 3.78 -4.63 0.47
N ILE A 18 3.59 -5.94 0.64
CA ILE A 18 4.55 -6.81 1.33
C ILE A 18 5.87 -6.84 0.57
N ASP A 19 5.83 -7.03 -0.75
CA ASP A 19 7.03 -7.06 -1.59
C ASP A 19 7.77 -5.72 -1.56
N LEU A 20 7.06 -4.62 -1.76
CA LEU A 20 7.58 -3.25 -1.65
C LEU A 20 8.29 -3.02 -0.30
N LEU A 21 7.64 -3.34 0.82
CA LEU A 21 8.19 -3.08 2.15
C LEU A 21 9.34 -4.02 2.53
N LYS A 22 9.44 -5.19 1.89
CA LYS A 22 10.58 -6.09 2.04
C LYS A 22 11.84 -5.51 1.38
N GLU A 23 11.69 -4.85 0.24
CA GLU A 23 12.79 -4.22 -0.49
C GLU A 23 13.14 -2.83 0.04
N ASN A 24 12.12 -2.05 0.40
CA ASN A 24 12.25 -0.70 0.95
C ASN A 24 11.41 -0.58 2.25
N PRO A 25 12.01 -0.86 3.43
CA PRO A 25 11.29 -0.81 4.72
C PRO A 25 10.85 0.58 5.18
N SER A 26 11.36 1.66 4.58
CA SER A 26 11.03 3.04 4.94
C SER A 26 10.78 3.89 3.69
N PRO A 27 9.74 3.56 2.89
CA PRO A 27 9.50 4.24 1.63
C PRO A 27 8.88 5.62 1.87
N ALA A 28 9.22 6.56 1.00
CA ALA A 28 8.50 7.82 0.88
C ALA A 28 7.11 7.61 0.24
N GLU A 29 6.19 8.57 0.43
CA GLU A 29 4.83 8.48 -0.13
C GLU A 29 4.82 8.22 -1.65
N GLN A 30 5.71 8.88 -2.39
CA GLN A 30 5.80 8.72 -3.84
C GLN A 30 6.27 7.31 -4.24
N GLU A 31 7.23 6.74 -3.50
CA GLU A 31 7.72 5.38 -3.76
C GLU A 31 6.64 4.33 -3.53
N VAL A 32 5.77 4.54 -2.53
CA VAL A 32 4.58 3.69 -2.32
C VAL A 32 3.61 3.81 -3.50
N ARG A 33 3.40 5.01 -4.06
CA ARG A 33 2.50 5.20 -5.20
C ARG A 33 3.03 4.51 -6.44
N ASP A 34 4.30 4.70 -6.74
CA ASP A 34 4.95 4.12 -7.90
C ASP A 34 5.00 2.59 -7.77
N GLY A 35 5.37 2.06 -6.61
CA GLY A 35 5.40 0.61 -6.39
C GLY A 35 4.02 -0.08 -6.36
N LEU A 36 2.93 0.67 -6.27
CA LEU A 36 1.55 0.16 -6.37
C LEU A 36 0.90 0.37 -7.74
N GLU A 37 1.60 0.96 -8.72
CA GLU A 37 1.00 1.33 -10.02
C GLU A 37 0.38 0.14 -10.78
N GLY A 38 0.92 -1.07 -10.58
CA GLY A 38 0.40 -2.32 -11.16
C GLY A 38 -0.90 -2.83 -10.54
N ASN A 39 -1.37 -2.24 -9.43
CA ASN A 39 -2.58 -2.64 -8.75
C ASN A 39 -3.67 -1.58 -8.89
N LEU A 40 -4.66 -1.85 -9.73
CA LEU A 40 -5.75 -0.92 -9.98
C LEU A 40 -6.84 -1.02 -8.89
N CYS A 41 -7.27 0.13 -8.38
CA CYS A 41 -8.39 0.24 -7.45
C CYS A 41 -9.41 1.27 -7.94
N ARG A 42 -10.69 0.86 -7.97
CA ARG A 42 -11.77 1.76 -8.37
C ARG A 42 -12.43 2.52 -7.21
N CYS A 43 -12.39 1.95 -6.01
CA CYS A 43 -13.24 2.42 -4.92
C CYS A 43 -12.57 3.45 -4.00
N THR A 44 -11.27 3.30 -3.71
CA THR A 44 -10.64 4.03 -2.60
C THR A 44 -10.00 5.36 -3.01
N GLY A 45 -9.72 5.56 -4.30
CA GLY A 45 -8.93 6.70 -4.78
C GLY A 45 -7.46 6.69 -4.30
N TYR A 46 -6.95 5.53 -3.88
CA TYR A 46 -5.55 5.26 -3.47
C TYR A 46 -5.03 5.95 -2.20
N GLN A 47 -5.50 7.15 -1.85
CA GLN A 47 -4.98 7.91 -0.70
C GLN A 47 -4.92 7.10 0.61
N ASN A 48 -5.99 6.36 0.94
CA ASN A 48 -6.02 5.57 2.16
C ASN A 48 -5.18 4.28 2.08
N ILE A 49 -4.91 3.77 0.87
CA ILE A 49 -4.00 2.64 0.65
C ILE A 49 -2.57 3.10 0.93
N VAL A 50 -2.16 4.22 0.35
CA VAL A 50 -0.84 4.81 0.58
C VAL A 50 -0.59 5.06 2.07
N LYS A 51 -1.56 5.67 2.77
CA LYS A 51 -1.49 5.85 4.23
C LYS A 51 -1.39 4.53 5.01
N ALA A 52 -2.06 3.47 4.54
CA ALA A 52 -1.97 2.15 5.16
C ALA A 52 -0.59 1.53 5.03
N VAL A 53 0.03 1.63 3.86
CA VAL A 53 1.38 1.09 3.61
C VAL A 53 2.43 1.85 4.41
N LEU A 54 2.39 3.19 4.43
CA LEU A 54 3.31 3.99 5.24
C LEU A 54 3.20 3.66 6.73
N SER A 55 1.97 3.53 7.26
CA SER A 55 1.74 3.11 8.63
C SER A 55 2.23 1.68 8.92
N ALA A 56 2.15 0.78 7.94
CA ALA A 56 2.71 -0.56 8.07
C ALA A 56 4.25 -0.55 8.09
N ALA A 57 4.88 0.34 7.32
CA ALA A 57 6.34 0.54 7.31
C ALA A 57 6.87 1.01 8.68
N GLU A 58 6.17 1.95 9.31
CA GLU A 58 6.46 2.41 10.68
C GLU A 58 6.36 1.26 11.70
N GLY A 59 5.35 0.40 11.57
CA GLY A 59 5.15 -0.75 12.46
C GLY A 59 6.12 -1.91 12.23
N ALA A 60 6.66 -2.07 11.02
CA ALA A 60 7.66 -3.09 10.68
C ALA A 60 9.09 -2.69 11.11
N SER A 61 9.29 -1.43 11.47
CA SER A 61 10.58 -0.88 11.93
C SER A 61 10.85 -1.12 13.43
N ALA A 62 10.04 -1.94 14.10
CA ALA A 62 10.08 -2.23 15.54
C ALA A 62 10.33 -3.71 15.83
#